data_AF-A0A9P1FEK8-F1
#
_entry.id   AF-A0A9P1FEK8-F1
#
_cell.length_a   1.000
_cell.length_b   1.000
_cell.length_c   1.000
_cell.angle_alpha   90.00
_cell.angle_beta   90.00
_cell.angle_gamma   90.00
#
_symmetry.space_group_name_H-M   'P 1'
#
loop_
_entity.id
_entity.type
_entity.pdbx_description
1 polymer ?
#
loop_
_entity_poly.entity_id
_entity_poly.type
_entity_poly.pdbx_seq_one_letter_code
_entity_poly.pdbx_strand_id
1 'polypeptide(L)'
;MTESSSEDVVYAALTSQKLFEGCDPDLLKRLAEQAFSWTPGRGHEIPMRDEMPLMIVASGELYVCIGGGPAATASTGFVIGFVGMLRLHETAQKNTRSPAKLGTMVVDVAELIAQREEDEEGLEDSPRESYDFELPDQSECTLQMVKDCVHNLCPHTLGLSKVQWSEKSTVPLRMEMVDALTNQRNILQIEDAQSGFCKLACISLEKIYDVFSMTPSLDTFESNQLAVTDIFNTLLHLAAFPNVPLEVVWTLASVSEVRKFSRGEVIVKEGDCASQEFLLILASGSADVKKILFDSAVLEASNFKLARLYAGAIIGDVCFVESWVTRPATVIAREDLEMICIPSRRLLEVLSAFPGMASVYMSRSRETSLVLQKSLARPADVLAGMKLFSGLNPTFIRSLANITERKMNFLGDVFKEEGSTDRTLRLLEFGKVRVETAQKGYVGMTDAGTVMGEYMFLGLRTTSQATFRVATPLVVMLWISHHSFENILSDGYPSEAAYFRSLEKTDRGREDMSHYATDLKLFHGCGRSFIEAISAGICRRSYKPGQTIVIQKAIDTGSLFLVTTGKASAMIDGKVVE
;
A
#
# COMPACT_ATOMS: atom_id res chain seq x y z
N MET A 1 -7.27 -25.53 22.06
CA MET A 1 -6.14 -24.60 21.93
C MET A 1 -5.63 -24.39 23.34
N THR A 2 -4.40 -24.82 23.63
CA THR A 2 -3.73 -24.48 24.90
C THR A 2 -3.53 -22.97 24.91
N GLU A 3 -4.00 -22.29 25.95
CA GLU A 3 -3.71 -20.85 26.13
C GLU A 3 -2.20 -20.66 26.10
N SER A 4 -1.70 -19.95 25.09
CA SER A 4 -0.28 -19.58 25.05
C SER A 4 0.04 -18.76 26.28
N SER A 5 1.15 -19.06 26.95
CA SER A 5 1.51 -18.28 28.13
C SER A 5 1.77 -16.84 27.72
N SER A 6 1.52 -15.89 28.64
CA SER A 6 1.85 -14.48 28.45
C SER A 6 3.33 -14.29 28.08
N GLU A 7 4.21 -15.19 28.51
CA GLU A 7 5.65 -15.17 28.24
C GLU A 7 5.94 -15.56 26.78
N ASP A 8 5.25 -16.57 26.23
CA ASP A 8 5.41 -16.99 24.83
C ASP A 8 5.04 -15.85 23.87
N VAL A 9 3.99 -15.10 24.18
CA VAL A 9 3.58 -13.92 23.42
C VAL A 9 4.67 -12.85 23.44
N VAL A 10 5.22 -12.55 24.61
CA VAL A 10 6.26 -11.52 24.78
C VAL A 10 7.54 -11.93 24.05
N TYR A 11 7.95 -13.18 24.17
CA TYR A 11 9.08 -13.74 23.43
C TYR A 11 8.89 -13.66 21.91
N ALA A 12 7.72 -14.06 21.40
CA ALA A 12 7.38 -13.96 19.98
C ALA A 12 7.40 -12.51 19.50
N ALA A 13 6.91 -11.57 20.31
CA ALA A 13 6.91 -10.15 20.00
C ALA A 13 8.32 -9.55 19.99
N LEU A 14 9.22 -9.96 20.89
CA LEU A 14 10.62 -9.52 20.91
C LEU A 14 11.39 -10.04 19.69
N THR A 15 11.27 -11.33 19.41
CA THR A 15 11.96 -11.99 18.28
C THR A 15 11.53 -11.44 16.91
N SER A 16 10.34 -10.85 16.80
CA SER A 16 9.88 -10.23 15.55
C SER A 16 10.44 -8.83 15.30
N GLN A 17 11.16 -8.22 16.25
CA GLN A 17 11.68 -6.86 16.11
C GLN A 17 13.11 -6.87 15.61
N LYS A 18 13.40 -6.01 14.62
CA LYS A 18 14.75 -5.83 14.07
C LYS A 18 15.80 -5.49 15.13
N LEU A 19 15.39 -4.83 16.22
CA LEU A 19 16.27 -4.50 17.34
C LEU A 19 16.89 -5.74 18.00
N PHE A 20 16.16 -6.86 18.04
CA PHE A 20 16.58 -8.12 18.68
C PHE A 20 17.00 -9.20 17.67
N GLU A 21 17.11 -8.86 16.38
CA GLU A 21 17.50 -9.80 15.33
C GLU A 21 18.91 -10.34 15.59
N GLY A 22 19.07 -11.66 15.62
CA GLY A 22 20.36 -12.32 15.88
C GLY A 22 20.76 -12.42 17.35
N CYS A 23 19.98 -11.87 18.30
CA CYS A 23 20.21 -12.07 19.73
C CYS A 23 19.92 -13.53 20.15
N ASP A 24 20.55 -13.97 21.24
CA ASP A 24 20.38 -15.33 21.80
C ASP A 24 18.91 -15.57 22.23
N PRO A 25 18.23 -16.59 21.66
CA PRO A 25 16.86 -16.95 22.03
C PRO A 25 16.64 -17.18 23.52
N ASP A 26 17.60 -17.78 24.23
CA ASP A 26 17.45 -18.06 25.67
C ASP A 26 17.48 -16.77 26.50
N LEU A 27 18.23 -15.76 26.07
CA LEU A 27 18.24 -14.46 26.73
C LEU A 27 16.96 -13.66 26.45
N LEU A 28 16.43 -13.75 25.22
CA LEU A 28 15.12 -13.17 24.89
C LEU A 28 13.99 -13.82 25.70
N LYS A 29 14.07 -15.14 25.93
CA LYS A 29 13.13 -15.85 26.81
C LYS A 29 13.24 -15.37 28.26
N ARG A 30 14.46 -15.22 28.80
CA ARG A 30 14.68 -14.63 30.13
C ARG A 30 14.17 -13.20 30.24
N LEU A 31 14.29 -12.40 29.18
CA LEU A 31 13.70 -11.06 29.15
C LEU A 31 12.18 -11.10 29.21
N ALA A 32 11.56 -12.03 28.47
CA ALA A 32 10.11 -12.23 28.50
C ALA A 32 9.62 -12.67 29.90
N GLU A 33 10.32 -13.61 30.55
CA GLU A 33 10.04 -14.08 31.92
C GLU A 33 10.17 -12.95 32.95
N GLN A 34 11.06 -11.98 32.71
CA GLN A 34 11.31 -10.86 33.62
C GLN A 34 10.51 -9.60 33.29
N ALA A 35 9.64 -9.63 32.27
CA ALA A 35 8.83 -8.48 31.89
C ALA A 35 7.80 -8.14 32.98
N PHE A 36 7.71 -6.86 33.35
CA PHE A 36 6.75 -6.41 34.35
C PHE A 36 5.34 -6.38 33.75
N SER A 37 4.39 -7.05 34.39
CA SER A 37 2.99 -7.02 33.96
C SER A 37 2.27 -5.77 34.46
N TRP A 38 1.72 -4.98 33.56
CA TRP A 38 0.89 -3.83 33.86
C TRP A 38 -0.50 -3.95 33.22
N THR A 39 -1.55 -3.68 33.98
CA THR A 39 -2.93 -3.66 33.50
C THR A 39 -3.47 -2.23 33.64
N PRO A 40 -3.43 -1.41 32.58
CA PRO A 40 -3.98 -0.07 32.64
C PRO A 40 -5.49 -0.11 32.92
N GLY A 41 -5.98 0.90 33.66
CA GLY A 41 -7.42 1.08 33.87
C GLY A 41 -8.15 1.42 32.57
N ARG A 42 -9.47 1.22 32.54
CA ARG A 42 -10.31 1.70 31.42
C ARG A 42 -10.18 3.22 31.28
N GLY A 43 -10.12 3.71 30.05
CA GLY A 43 -9.92 5.12 29.70
C GLY A 43 -8.53 5.65 30.03
N HIS A 44 -7.59 4.79 30.48
CA HIS A 44 -6.25 5.24 30.78
C HIS A 44 -5.51 5.63 29.51
N GLU A 45 -4.96 6.85 29.51
CA GLU A 45 -4.11 7.34 28.45
C GLU A 45 -2.65 7.09 28.77
N ILE A 46 -1.92 6.51 27.82
CA ILE A 46 -0.48 6.24 27.98
C ILE A 46 0.32 7.35 27.29
N PRO A 47 0.98 8.25 28.04
CA PRO A 47 1.76 9.31 27.43
C PRO A 47 3.08 8.77 26.88
N MET A 48 3.36 9.05 25.61
CA MET A 48 4.65 8.74 24.98
C MET A 48 5.69 9.80 25.39
N ARG A 49 6.73 9.38 26.11
CA ARG A 49 7.83 10.23 26.57
C ARG A 49 9.11 9.41 26.74
N ASP A 50 10.24 10.09 26.90
CA ASP A 50 11.50 9.43 27.27
C ASP A 50 11.37 8.70 28.61
N GLU A 51 12.18 7.66 28.79
CA GLU A 51 12.19 6.75 29.94
C GLU A 51 10.95 5.84 30.05
N MET A 52 10.06 5.87 29.07
CA MET A 52 8.97 4.90 28.99
C MET A 52 9.53 3.51 28.66
N PRO A 53 9.08 2.43 29.32
CA PRO A 53 9.51 1.08 28.96
C PRO A 53 8.99 0.67 27.58
N LEU A 54 9.63 -0.33 26.98
CA LEU A 54 9.04 -1.09 25.89
C LEU A 54 7.77 -1.76 26.39
N MET A 55 6.65 -1.57 25.71
CA MET A 55 5.38 -2.19 26.08
C MET A 55 4.94 -3.16 24.99
N ILE A 56 4.51 -4.34 25.40
CA ILE A 56 4.03 -5.41 24.52
C ILE A 56 2.62 -5.80 24.98
N VAL A 57 1.65 -5.85 24.06
CA VAL A 57 0.29 -6.30 24.37
C VAL A 57 0.33 -7.82 24.62
N ALA A 58 0.32 -8.23 25.88
CA ALA A 58 0.40 -9.64 26.26
C ALA A 58 -0.96 -10.36 26.17
N SER A 59 -2.04 -9.64 26.43
CA SER A 59 -3.42 -10.12 26.22
C SER A 59 -4.39 -8.94 26.10
N GLY A 60 -5.53 -9.17 25.44
CA GLY A 60 -6.54 -8.14 25.21
C GLY A 60 -6.22 -7.25 24.01
N GLU A 61 -6.83 -6.07 24.00
CA GLU A 61 -6.75 -5.12 22.89
C GLU A 61 -6.41 -3.72 23.42
N LEU A 62 -5.62 -2.98 22.64
CA LEU A 62 -5.20 -1.62 22.93
C LEU A 62 -5.59 -0.73 21.74
N TYR A 63 -6.31 0.37 21.98
CA TYR A 63 -6.66 1.28 20.88
C TYR A 63 -5.59 2.36 20.72
N VAL A 64 -5.09 2.48 19.50
CA VAL A 64 -4.03 3.40 19.11
C VAL A 64 -4.63 4.48 18.23
N CYS A 65 -4.60 5.73 18.71
CA CYS A 65 -5.10 6.89 17.96
C CYS A 65 -3.94 7.86 17.66
N ILE A 66 -3.91 8.37 16.43
CA ILE A 66 -3.00 9.46 16.04
C ILE A 66 -3.83 10.72 15.87
N GLY A 67 -3.63 11.70 16.77
CA GLY A 67 -4.44 12.92 16.79
C GLY A 67 -5.94 12.63 16.90
N GLY A 68 -6.73 13.23 16.01
CA GLY A 68 -8.17 12.97 15.86
C GLY A 68 -8.52 11.94 14.79
N GLY A 69 -7.54 11.18 14.28
CA GLY A 69 -7.76 10.17 13.25
C GLY A 69 -8.42 8.89 13.78
N PRO A 70 -8.81 7.95 12.89
CA PRO A 70 -9.36 6.67 13.29
C PRO A 70 -8.41 5.90 14.21
N ALA A 71 -8.97 5.24 15.21
CA ALA A 71 -8.24 4.33 16.09
C ALA A 71 -7.95 3.02 15.35
N ALA A 72 -6.77 2.44 15.55
CA ALA A 72 -6.51 1.03 15.26
C ALA A 72 -6.49 0.21 16.54
N THR A 73 -6.88 -1.05 16.42
CA THR A 73 -6.74 -2.03 17.49
C THR A 73 -5.37 -2.70 17.39
N ALA A 74 -4.52 -2.43 18.37
CA ALA A 74 -3.30 -3.19 18.65
C ALA A 74 -3.67 -4.44 19.44
N SER A 75 -3.44 -5.60 18.84
CA SER A 75 -3.76 -6.91 19.41
C SER A 75 -2.54 -7.54 20.09
N THR A 76 -2.73 -8.75 20.63
CA THR A 76 -1.68 -9.53 21.28
C THR A 76 -0.41 -9.65 20.43
N GLY A 77 0.74 -9.35 21.03
CA GLY A 77 2.05 -9.30 20.38
C GLY A 77 2.45 -7.93 19.79
N PHE A 78 1.57 -6.93 19.82
CA PHE A 78 1.90 -5.59 19.35
C PHE A 78 2.90 -4.88 20.28
N VAL A 79 3.90 -4.20 19.70
CA VAL A 79 5.03 -3.60 20.43
C VAL A 79 5.05 -2.08 20.21
N ILE A 80 5.25 -1.33 21.29
CA ILE A 80 5.34 0.14 21.29
C ILE A 80 6.38 0.64 22.30
N GLY A 81 6.77 1.91 22.17
CA GLY A 81 7.56 2.61 23.18
C GLY A 81 9.06 2.55 23.01
N PHE A 82 9.55 2.15 21.82
CA PHE A 82 10.98 2.16 21.53
C PHE A 82 11.62 3.54 21.63
N VAL A 83 10.96 4.60 21.14
CA VAL A 83 11.54 5.96 21.18
C VAL A 83 11.67 6.43 22.62
N GLY A 84 10.66 6.12 23.46
CA GLY A 84 10.70 6.41 24.88
C GLY A 84 11.80 5.62 25.61
N MET A 85 11.86 4.31 25.37
CA MET A 85 12.85 3.41 25.98
C MET A 85 14.27 3.83 25.64
N LEU A 86 14.52 4.21 24.38
CA LEU A 86 15.83 4.62 23.88
C LEU A 86 16.14 6.11 24.08
N ARG A 87 15.25 6.86 24.74
CA ARG A 87 15.39 8.28 25.04
C ARG A 87 15.62 9.16 23.80
N LEU A 88 14.87 8.87 22.74
CA LEU A 88 15.04 9.50 21.43
C LEU A 88 14.13 10.72 21.20
N HIS A 89 13.22 11.07 22.12
CA HIS A 89 12.32 12.22 21.91
C HIS A 89 13.10 13.53 21.84
N GLU A 90 14.07 13.76 22.74
CA GLU A 90 14.90 14.96 22.71
C GLU A 90 15.70 15.11 21.40
N THR A 91 16.32 14.02 20.94
CA THR A 91 17.08 13.99 19.69
C THR A 91 16.17 14.28 18.49
N ALA A 92 14.97 13.67 18.47
CA ALA A 92 13.98 13.93 17.44
C ALA A 92 13.48 15.39 17.43
N GLN A 93 13.26 15.98 18.61
CA GLN A 93 12.89 17.40 18.72
C GLN A 93 13.99 18.32 18.18
N LYS A 94 15.27 18.02 18.40
CA LYS A 94 16.38 18.79 17.82
C LYS A 94 16.39 18.69 16.29
N ASN A 95 16.22 17.48 15.75
CA ASN A 95 16.24 17.23 14.30
C ASN A 95 15.05 17.88 13.58
N THR A 96 13.86 17.90 14.19
CA THR A 96 12.66 18.52 13.60
C THR A 96 12.70 20.05 13.56
N ARG A 97 13.51 20.71 14.38
CA ARG A 97 13.65 22.19 14.40
C ARG A 97 14.51 22.74 13.28
N SER A 98 15.30 21.91 12.63
CA SER A 98 16.18 22.31 11.53
C SER A 98 16.14 21.26 10.43
N PRO A 99 14.97 21.04 9.80
CA PRO A 99 14.90 20.13 8.68
C PRO A 99 15.89 20.65 7.63
N ALA A 100 16.66 19.73 7.02
CA ALA A 100 17.40 20.11 5.82
C ALA A 100 16.41 20.76 4.85
N LYS A 101 16.86 21.79 4.13
CA LYS A 101 16.07 22.30 3.01
C LYS A 101 15.80 21.10 2.10
N LEU A 102 14.58 20.58 2.15
CA LEU A 102 14.15 19.44 1.35
C LEU A 102 14.58 19.73 -0.07
N GLY A 103 15.43 18.85 -0.62
CA GLY A 103 16.00 19.04 -1.93
C GLY A 103 14.85 19.23 -2.92
N THR A 104 14.69 20.45 -3.42
CA THR A 104 13.70 20.72 -4.46
C THR A 104 14.14 19.94 -5.68
N MET A 105 13.26 19.09 -6.19
CA MET A 105 13.45 18.52 -7.50
C MET A 105 13.45 19.69 -8.49
N VAL A 106 14.56 19.82 -9.21
CA VAL A 106 14.71 20.83 -10.25
C VAL A 106 14.31 20.13 -11.55
N VAL A 107 13.16 20.52 -12.09
CA VAL A 107 12.81 20.20 -13.47
C VAL A 107 13.67 21.12 -14.32
N ASP A 108 14.65 20.55 -15.00
CA ASP A 108 15.64 21.32 -15.75
C ASP A 108 15.08 21.71 -17.13
N VAL A 109 14.09 22.61 -17.13
CA VAL A 109 13.47 23.12 -18.37
C VAL A 109 14.46 23.99 -19.16
N ALA A 110 15.48 24.54 -18.52
CA ALA A 110 16.49 25.37 -19.17
C ALA A 110 17.57 24.52 -19.86
N GLU A 111 18.06 23.43 -19.25
CA GLU A 111 18.92 22.44 -19.91
C GLU A 111 18.18 21.77 -21.09
N LEU A 112 16.86 21.67 -21.02
CA LEU A 112 15.93 21.27 -22.11
C LEU A 112 16.00 22.18 -23.35
N ILE A 113 16.31 23.47 -23.14
CA ILE A 113 16.48 24.46 -24.21
C ILE A 113 17.94 24.46 -24.69
N ALA A 114 18.90 24.36 -23.77
CA ALA A 114 20.34 24.48 -24.06
C ALA A 114 20.98 23.23 -24.69
N GLN A 115 20.61 22.00 -24.30
CA GLN A 115 21.14 20.77 -24.93
C GLN A 115 20.83 20.69 -26.42
N ARG A 116 19.78 21.40 -26.87
CA ARG A 116 19.38 21.46 -28.26
C ARG A 116 20.23 22.43 -29.08
N GLU A 117 20.69 23.51 -28.45
CA GLU A 117 21.58 24.49 -29.08
C GLU A 117 22.99 23.90 -29.27
N GLU A 118 23.48 23.08 -28.33
CA GLU A 118 24.78 22.40 -28.43
C GLU A 118 24.81 21.26 -29.48
N ASP A 119 23.71 20.53 -29.69
CA ASP A 119 23.60 19.53 -30.77
C ASP A 119 23.50 20.18 -32.17
N GLU A 120 23.06 21.44 -32.25
CA GLU A 120 22.99 22.22 -33.51
C GLU A 120 24.32 22.90 -33.88
N GLU A 121 25.21 23.18 -32.92
CA GLU A 121 26.53 23.80 -33.16
C GLU A 121 27.62 22.79 -33.61
N GLY A 122 27.33 21.49 -33.64
CA GLY A 122 28.28 20.43 -34.03
C GLY A 122 28.27 20.00 -35.51
N LEU A 123 27.39 20.56 -36.35
CA LEU A 123 27.23 20.19 -37.76
C LEU A 123 27.59 21.36 -38.70
N GLU A 124 28.89 21.61 -38.86
CA GLU A 124 29.42 22.48 -39.91
C GLU A 124 29.41 21.77 -41.28
N ASP A 125 28.93 22.49 -42.31
CA ASP A 125 29.07 22.26 -43.75
C ASP A 125 28.34 21.08 -44.42
N SER A 126 27.01 21.09 -44.37
CA SER A 126 26.22 20.61 -45.51
C SER A 126 25.15 21.64 -45.92
N PRO A 127 24.86 21.82 -47.22
CA PRO A 127 23.97 22.87 -47.70
C PRO A 127 22.56 22.66 -47.17
N ARG A 128 22.11 23.61 -46.34
CA ARG A 128 20.77 23.66 -45.76
C ARG A 128 19.72 23.80 -46.87
N GLU A 129 19.05 22.71 -47.22
CA GLU A 129 17.65 22.80 -47.65
C GLU A 129 16.85 23.22 -46.41
N SER A 130 16.22 24.39 -46.45
CA SER A 130 15.34 24.86 -45.38
C SER A 130 14.08 24.00 -45.35
N TYR A 131 14.15 22.88 -44.65
CA TYR A 131 12.95 22.30 -44.09
C TYR A 131 12.55 23.20 -42.92
N ASP A 132 11.52 24.02 -43.13
CA ASP A 132 10.73 24.58 -42.04
C ASP A 132 10.10 23.39 -41.31
N PHE A 133 10.86 22.78 -40.40
CA PHE A 133 10.31 21.94 -39.37
C PHE A 133 9.65 22.89 -38.38
N GLU A 134 8.36 23.18 -38.63
CA GLU A 134 7.44 23.43 -37.54
C GLU A 134 7.47 22.18 -36.66
N LEU A 135 8.34 22.23 -35.65
CA LEU A 135 8.16 21.37 -34.49
C LEU A 135 6.73 21.58 -34.01
N PRO A 136 6.00 20.52 -33.62
CA PRO A 136 4.77 20.76 -32.91
C PRO A 136 5.16 21.63 -31.71
N ASP A 137 4.63 22.86 -31.67
CA ASP A 137 4.53 23.71 -30.47
C ASP A 137 4.53 22.76 -29.30
N GLN A 138 5.55 22.80 -28.41
CA GLN A 138 5.71 21.81 -27.32
C GLN A 138 4.33 21.50 -26.78
N SER A 139 3.75 20.39 -27.26
CA SER A 139 2.29 20.37 -27.23
C SER A 139 1.92 20.41 -25.77
N GLU A 140 0.87 21.14 -25.42
CA GLU A 140 0.39 21.19 -24.04
C GLU A 140 0.33 19.76 -23.44
N CYS A 141 0.11 18.76 -24.30
CA CYS A 141 0.26 17.33 -24.05
C CYS A 141 1.66 16.86 -23.59
N THR A 142 2.77 17.23 -24.23
CA THR A 142 4.14 16.86 -23.80
C THR A 142 4.47 17.45 -22.43
N LEU A 143 4.17 18.74 -22.23
CA LEU A 143 4.44 19.42 -20.96
C LEU A 143 3.56 18.85 -19.83
N GLN A 144 2.29 18.54 -20.13
CA GLN A 144 1.39 17.86 -19.20
C GLN A 144 1.87 16.44 -18.88
N MET A 145 2.35 15.69 -19.87
CA MET A 145 2.88 14.35 -19.68
C MET A 145 4.15 14.36 -18.81
N VAL A 146 5.05 15.33 -18.99
CA VAL A 146 6.22 15.52 -18.12
C VAL A 146 5.78 15.81 -16.69
N LYS A 147 4.82 16.74 -16.50
CA LYS A 147 4.25 17.04 -15.18
C LYS A 147 3.63 15.80 -14.53
N ASP A 148 2.83 15.05 -15.28
CA ASP A 148 2.16 13.84 -14.80
C ASP A 148 3.18 12.74 -14.44
N CYS A 149 4.24 12.55 -15.25
CA CYS A 149 5.29 11.58 -14.94
C CYS A 149 6.07 11.92 -13.69
N VAL A 150 6.46 13.19 -13.57
CA VAL A 150 7.21 13.69 -12.43
C VAL A 150 6.35 13.64 -11.16
N HIS A 151 5.08 14.02 -11.27
CA HIS A 151 4.10 13.89 -10.20
C HIS A 151 3.91 12.43 -9.79
N ASN A 152 3.79 11.50 -10.73
CA ASN A 152 3.65 10.08 -10.41
C ASN A 152 4.93 9.42 -9.85
N LEU A 153 6.10 10.02 -10.10
CA LEU A 153 7.38 9.48 -9.64
C LEU A 153 7.75 9.97 -8.24
N CYS A 154 7.64 11.29 -8.00
CA CYS A 154 8.05 11.97 -6.77
C CYS A 154 7.11 13.14 -6.41
N PRO A 155 5.81 12.92 -6.15
CA PRO A 155 4.86 14.01 -5.91
C PRO A 155 5.14 14.73 -4.58
N HIS A 156 5.89 14.10 -3.67
CA HIS A 156 6.29 14.71 -2.41
C HIS A 156 7.21 15.92 -2.59
N THR A 157 8.02 15.94 -3.65
CA THR A 157 9.11 16.91 -3.83
C THR A 157 8.63 18.24 -4.46
N LEU A 158 7.46 18.26 -5.10
CA LEU A 158 6.95 19.41 -5.86
C LEU A 158 6.25 20.49 -5.01
N GLY A 159 5.79 20.18 -3.80
CA GLY A 159 4.89 21.05 -3.01
C GLY A 159 5.44 21.61 -1.70
N LEU A 160 6.67 21.23 -1.30
CA LEU A 160 7.16 21.51 0.06
C LEU A 160 7.60 22.95 0.30
N SER A 161 7.71 23.78 -0.73
CA SER A 161 8.08 25.20 -0.59
C SER A 161 7.04 26.06 0.16
N LYS A 162 5.84 25.54 0.45
CA LYS A 162 4.75 26.27 1.11
C LYS A 162 4.28 25.70 2.45
N VAL A 163 4.86 24.60 2.96
CA VAL A 163 4.45 24.04 4.25
C VAL A 163 5.10 24.83 5.39
N GLN A 164 4.33 25.71 6.04
CA GLN A 164 4.76 26.38 7.27
C GLN A 164 4.81 25.37 8.41
N TRP A 165 6.02 25.07 8.89
CA TRP A 165 6.24 24.28 10.09
C TRP A 165 5.85 25.12 11.31
N SER A 166 4.78 24.76 12.02
CA SER A 166 4.51 25.36 13.33
C SER A 166 5.39 24.68 14.39
N GLU A 167 5.84 25.41 15.41
CA GLU A 167 6.63 24.85 16.52
C GLU A 167 5.86 23.79 17.35
N LYS A 168 4.56 23.58 17.08
CA LYS A 168 3.69 22.56 17.69
C LYS A 168 3.32 21.43 16.71
N SER A 169 4.13 21.18 15.68
CA SER A 169 3.74 20.39 14.49
C SER A 169 3.70 18.87 14.65
N THR A 170 4.19 18.29 15.76
CA THR A 170 3.99 16.85 15.99
C THR A 170 2.59 16.58 16.54
N VAL A 171 1.80 15.84 15.77
CA VAL A 171 0.51 15.33 16.27
C VAL A 171 0.80 14.33 17.38
N PRO A 172 0.25 14.50 18.60
CA PRO A 172 0.50 13.54 19.68
C PRO A 172 -0.09 12.18 19.31
N LEU A 173 0.67 11.11 19.57
CA LEU A 173 0.12 9.76 19.63
C LEU A 173 -0.68 9.67 20.93
N ARG A 174 -1.99 9.44 20.83
CA ARG A 174 -2.87 9.25 21.98
C ARG A 174 -3.28 7.79 22.01
N MET A 175 -2.85 7.07 23.03
CA MET A 175 -3.20 5.66 23.22
C MET A 175 -4.21 5.59 24.34
N GLU A 176 -5.44 5.20 24.02
CA GLU A 176 -6.56 5.19 24.94
C GLU A 176 -7.13 3.77 25.04
N MET A 177 -7.42 3.33 26.27
CA MET A 177 -8.16 2.10 26.51
C MET A 177 -9.67 2.38 26.48
N VAL A 178 -10.33 2.30 25.33
CA VAL A 178 -11.79 2.58 25.24
C VAL A 178 -12.59 1.28 25.28
N ASP A 179 -13.75 1.27 25.96
CA ASP A 179 -14.80 0.31 25.63
C ASP A 179 -15.19 0.50 24.16
N ALA A 180 -15.46 -0.58 23.42
CA ALA A 180 -15.92 -0.54 22.01
C ALA A 180 -17.21 0.30 21.77
N LEU A 181 -17.73 0.96 22.81
CA LEU A 181 -19.00 1.65 22.90
C LEU A 181 -18.94 3.15 22.55
N THR A 182 -17.78 3.82 22.66
CA THR A 182 -17.78 5.30 22.62
C THR A 182 -17.59 5.91 21.23
N ASN A 183 -17.07 5.15 20.25
CA ASN A 183 -16.89 5.65 18.86
C ASN A 183 -17.89 5.09 17.83
N GLN A 184 -18.83 4.24 18.24
CA GLN A 184 -20.00 3.87 17.43
C GLN A 184 -21.26 3.87 18.29
N ARG A 185 -22.08 4.91 18.12
CA ARG A 185 -23.35 5.14 18.85
C ARG A 185 -24.43 4.06 18.67
N ASN A 186 -24.15 2.90 18.08
CA ASN A 186 -25.16 1.88 17.74
C ASN A 186 -24.96 0.48 18.35
N ILE A 187 -23.94 0.25 19.19
CA ILE A 187 -23.81 -1.03 19.91
C ILE A 187 -24.19 -0.79 21.38
N LEU A 188 -25.47 -0.58 21.64
CA LEU A 188 -26.00 -0.69 23.00
C LEU A 188 -26.46 -2.15 23.21
N GLN A 189 -26.11 -2.73 24.37
CA GLN A 189 -26.49 -4.05 24.90
C GLN A 189 -25.51 -5.22 24.74
N ILE A 190 -24.24 -5.03 25.13
CA ILE A 190 -23.45 -6.14 25.70
C ILE A 190 -22.97 -5.69 27.09
N GLU A 191 -23.92 -5.60 28.02
CA GLU A 191 -23.62 -5.77 29.44
C GLU A 191 -23.45 -7.27 29.65
N ASP A 192 -22.42 -7.69 30.41
CA ASP A 192 -22.04 -9.08 30.66
C ASP A 192 -21.29 -9.84 29.54
N ALA A 193 -20.00 -9.56 29.42
CA ALA A 193 -19.01 -10.61 29.25
C ALA A 193 -17.67 -10.16 29.82
N GLN A 194 -16.91 -11.10 30.37
CA GLN A 194 -15.55 -10.96 30.87
C GLN A 194 -14.56 -10.54 29.76
N SER A 195 -14.71 -9.35 29.18
CA SER A 195 -13.71 -8.79 28.28
C SER A 195 -12.45 -8.54 29.11
N GLY A 196 -11.50 -9.47 28.97
CA GLY A 196 -10.26 -9.47 29.73
C GLY A 196 -9.58 -8.11 29.63
N PHE A 197 -9.18 -7.56 30.77
CA PHE A 197 -8.41 -6.32 30.80
C PHE A 197 -7.17 -6.46 29.92
N CYS A 198 -6.84 -5.41 29.15
CA CYS A 198 -5.60 -5.39 28.40
C CYS A 198 -4.42 -5.51 29.37
N LYS A 199 -3.57 -6.49 29.13
CA LYS A 199 -2.36 -6.74 29.93
C LYS A 199 -1.16 -6.38 29.07
N LEU A 200 -0.36 -5.46 29.55
CA LEU A 200 0.88 -5.03 28.93
C LEU A 200 2.06 -5.68 29.66
N ALA A 201 3.02 -6.18 28.91
CA ALA A 201 4.33 -6.56 29.42
C ALA A 201 5.30 -5.40 29.16
N CYS A 202 5.93 -4.92 30.23
CA CYS A 202 6.81 -3.76 30.22
C CYS A 202 8.26 -4.19 30.45
N ILE A 203 9.17 -3.77 29.57
CA ILE A 203 10.60 -4.07 29.65
C ILE A 203 11.37 -2.74 29.59
N SER A 204 12.17 -2.46 30.62
CA SER A 204 13.00 -1.25 30.63
C SER A 204 14.33 -1.48 29.92
N LEU A 205 14.98 -0.41 29.51
CA LEU A 205 16.28 -0.50 28.84
C LEU A 205 17.35 -1.09 29.77
N GLU A 206 17.36 -0.69 31.04
CA GLU A 206 18.27 -1.21 32.07
C GLU A 206 18.12 -2.73 32.21
N LYS A 207 16.88 -3.23 32.12
CA LYS A 207 16.61 -4.66 32.18
C LYS A 207 17.19 -5.43 30.99
N ILE A 208 17.16 -4.83 29.78
CA ILE A 208 17.80 -5.40 28.59
C ILE A 208 19.31 -5.51 28.82
N TYR A 209 19.94 -4.42 29.27
CA TYR A 209 21.37 -4.39 29.57
C TYR A 209 21.76 -5.40 30.66
N ASP A 210 20.97 -5.53 31.72
CA ASP A 210 21.22 -6.49 32.79
C ASP A 210 21.21 -7.94 32.27
N VAL A 211 20.20 -8.32 31.47
CA VAL A 211 20.07 -9.69 30.94
C VAL A 211 21.13 -9.99 29.87
N PHE A 212 21.47 -9.00 29.04
CA PHE A 212 22.46 -9.18 27.97
C PHE A 212 23.90 -8.96 28.43
N SER A 213 24.11 -8.46 29.65
CA SER A 213 25.43 -8.14 30.20
C SER A 213 26.41 -9.30 30.04
N MET A 214 27.60 -8.99 29.55
CA MET A 214 28.68 -9.97 29.33
C MET A 214 28.34 -11.08 28.31
N THR A 215 27.40 -10.85 27.39
CA THR A 215 27.06 -11.78 26.30
C THR A 215 27.23 -11.13 24.92
N PRO A 216 27.51 -11.90 23.85
CA PRO A 216 27.55 -11.38 22.48
C PRO A 216 26.22 -10.78 21.98
N SER A 217 25.11 -11.09 22.65
CA SER A 217 23.80 -10.52 22.33
C SER A 217 23.74 -9.02 22.65
N LEU A 218 24.57 -8.53 23.58
CA LEU A 218 24.66 -7.11 23.86
C LEU A 218 25.22 -6.34 22.66
N ASP A 219 26.37 -6.79 22.13
CA ASP A 219 27.00 -6.17 20.96
C ASP A 219 26.05 -6.22 19.74
N THR A 220 25.34 -7.33 19.58
CA THR A 220 24.34 -7.50 18.51
C THR A 220 23.18 -6.52 18.66
N PHE A 221 22.62 -6.40 19.88
CA PHE A 221 21.56 -5.45 20.20
C PHE A 221 21.99 -4.00 19.97
N GLU A 222 23.17 -3.61 20.46
CA GLU A 222 23.70 -2.25 20.29
C GLU A 222 23.96 -1.92 18.81
N SER A 223 24.49 -2.87 18.05
CA SER A 223 24.68 -2.72 16.60
C SER A 223 23.34 -2.53 15.87
N ASN A 224 22.32 -3.34 16.20
CA ASN A 224 20.99 -3.21 15.63
C ASN A 224 20.32 -1.89 16.04
N GLN A 225 20.48 -1.48 17.30
CA GLN A 225 19.98 -0.21 17.83
C GLN A 225 20.56 0.95 17.04
N LEU A 226 21.88 0.97 16.85
CA LEU A 226 22.56 2.01 16.09
C LEU A 226 22.04 2.06 14.65
N ALA A 227 21.98 0.92 13.96
CA ALA A 227 21.51 0.84 12.59
C ALA A 227 20.06 1.36 12.41
N VAL A 228 19.13 1.00 13.29
CA VAL A 228 17.75 1.50 13.24
C VAL A 228 17.67 2.97 13.61
N THR A 229 18.45 3.41 14.61
CA THR A 229 18.51 4.80 15.06
C THR A 229 19.06 5.72 13.97
N ASP A 230 20.05 5.27 13.19
CA ASP A 230 20.58 6.02 12.06
C ASP A 230 19.51 6.25 11.00
N ILE A 231 18.78 5.20 10.59
CA ILE A 231 17.65 5.31 9.65
C ILE A 231 16.58 6.26 10.21
N PHE A 232 16.21 6.11 11.48
CA PHE A 232 15.23 6.96 12.15
C PHE A 232 15.64 8.44 12.10
N ASN A 233 16.89 8.75 12.44
CA ASN A 233 17.42 10.10 12.39
C ASN A 233 17.44 10.66 10.97
N THR A 234 17.80 9.85 9.97
CA THR A 234 17.75 10.24 8.56
C THR A 234 16.31 10.55 8.12
N LEU A 235 15.33 9.69 8.46
CA LEU A 235 13.92 9.93 8.13
C LEU A 235 13.38 11.22 8.75
N LEU A 236 13.78 11.53 9.99
CA LEU A 236 13.43 12.78 10.66
C LEU A 236 14.11 13.98 10.01
N HIS A 237 15.41 13.90 9.73
CA HIS A 237 16.19 14.99 9.15
C HIS A 237 15.70 15.39 7.75
N LEU A 238 15.34 14.39 6.94
CA LEU A 238 14.77 14.59 5.61
C LEU A 238 13.30 15.02 5.63
N ALA A 239 12.66 15.01 6.81
CA ALA A 239 11.25 15.30 6.96
C ALA A 239 10.37 14.46 6.00
N ALA A 240 10.74 13.19 5.79
CA ALA A 240 10.04 12.31 4.84
C ALA A 240 8.58 12.05 5.25
N PHE A 241 8.32 12.11 6.57
CA PHE A 241 7.04 11.83 7.21
C PHE A 241 6.62 13.01 8.10
N PRO A 242 6.26 14.18 7.52
CA PRO A 242 5.95 15.36 8.31
C PRO A 242 4.69 15.14 9.17
N ASN A 243 4.72 15.63 10.41
CA ASN A 243 3.61 15.52 11.38
C ASN A 243 3.21 14.08 11.77
N VAL A 244 4.02 13.09 11.41
CA VAL A 244 3.83 11.70 11.86
C VAL A 244 4.41 11.53 13.27
N PRO A 245 3.73 10.83 14.20
CA PRO A 245 4.28 10.58 15.52
C PRO A 245 5.58 9.77 15.48
N LEU A 246 6.49 10.05 16.41
CA LEU A 246 7.83 9.45 16.43
C LEU A 246 7.78 7.92 16.49
N GLU A 247 6.81 7.32 17.20
CA GLU A 247 6.74 5.87 17.33
C GLU A 247 6.45 5.20 15.99
N VAL A 248 5.72 5.90 15.13
CA VAL A 248 5.43 5.40 13.79
C VAL A 248 6.63 5.60 12.88
N VAL A 249 7.34 6.72 12.97
CA VAL A 249 8.61 6.92 12.24
C VAL A 249 9.65 5.87 12.65
N TRP A 250 9.71 5.52 13.93
CA TRP A 250 10.55 4.43 14.43
C TRP A 250 10.14 3.09 13.83
N THR A 251 8.84 2.79 13.82
CA THR A 251 8.33 1.54 13.23
C THR A 251 8.64 1.46 11.73
N LEU A 252 8.60 2.60 11.02
CA LEU A 252 9.04 2.68 9.63
C LEU A 252 10.54 2.43 9.51
N ALA A 253 11.37 3.05 10.35
CA ALA A 253 12.81 2.84 10.35
C ALA A 253 13.19 1.37 10.63
N SER A 254 12.49 0.72 11.56
CA SER A 254 12.76 -0.67 11.95
C SER A 254 12.42 -1.69 10.87
N VAL A 255 11.54 -1.36 9.92
CA VAL A 255 11.23 -2.21 8.75
C VAL A 255 11.96 -1.78 7.48
N SER A 256 12.76 -0.72 7.55
CA SER A 256 13.51 -0.18 6.41
C SER A 256 14.89 -0.82 6.27
N GLU A 257 15.44 -0.77 5.07
CA GLU A 257 16.82 -1.15 4.76
C GLU A 257 17.54 -0.02 4.01
N VAL A 258 18.86 0.06 4.18
CA VAL A 258 19.68 1.01 3.42
C VAL A 258 20.29 0.28 2.24
N ARG A 259 20.14 0.85 1.04
CA ARG A 259 20.78 0.37 -0.19
C ARG A 259 21.70 1.42 -0.76
N LYS A 260 22.83 0.98 -1.27
CA LYS A 260 23.82 1.82 -1.94
C LYS A 260 23.76 1.55 -3.43
N PHE A 261 23.82 2.61 -4.22
CA PHE A 261 23.86 2.53 -5.68
C PHE A 261 25.10 3.25 -6.17
N SER A 262 25.82 2.63 -7.10
CA SER A 262 26.97 3.26 -7.74
C SER A 262 26.53 4.19 -8.87
N ARG A 263 27.37 5.17 -9.21
CA ARG A 263 27.14 6.03 -10.38
C ARG A 263 26.79 5.23 -11.63
N GLY A 264 25.69 5.62 -12.30
CA GLY A 264 25.18 5.01 -13.53
C GLY A 264 24.26 3.82 -13.30
N GLU A 265 24.10 3.34 -12.06
CA GLU A 265 23.21 2.23 -11.74
C GLU A 265 21.74 2.63 -11.85
N VAL A 266 20.91 1.74 -12.39
CA VAL A 266 19.46 1.94 -12.54
C VAL A 266 18.79 1.58 -11.22
N ILE A 267 18.14 2.57 -10.60
CA ILE A 267 17.41 2.41 -9.33
C ILE A 267 16.02 1.84 -9.56
N VAL A 268 15.28 2.45 -10.49
CA VAL A 268 14.01 1.94 -11.01
C VAL A 268 13.98 2.14 -12.52
N LYS A 269 13.37 1.22 -13.25
CA LYS A 269 13.25 1.29 -14.70
C LYS A 269 11.82 1.55 -15.13
N GLU A 270 11.63 2.42 -16.11
CA GLU A 270 10.32 2.67 -16.70
C GLU A 270 9.68 1.39 -17.23
N GLY A 271 8.38 1.22 -17.01
CA GLY A 271 7.66 0.03 -17.42
C GLY A 271 7.75 -1.13 -16.43
N ASP A 272 8.72 -1.14 -15.51
CA ASP A 272 8.84 -2.21 -14.53
C ASP A 272 7.62 -2.20 -13.59
N CYS A 273 7.08 -3.40 -13.37
CA CYS A 273 5.88 -3.63 -12.57
C CYS A 273 6.06 -4.67 -11.45
N ALA A 274 7.21 -5.34 -11.34
CA ALA A 274 7.14 -6.76 -10.97
C ALA A 274 8.15 -7.35 -9.97
N SER A 275 8.94 -6.64 -9.17
CA SER A 275 9.79 -7.40 -8.21
C SER A 275 10.07 -6.78 -6.85
N GLN A 276 10.00 -5.46 -6.71
CA GLN A 276 10.45 -4.80 -5.50
C GLN A 276 9.54 -3.60 -5.20
N GLU A 277 8.46 -3.90 -4.48
CA GLU A 277 7.52 -2.91 -3.94
C GLU A 277 8.21 -2.23 -2.75
N PHE A 278 9.04 -1.23 -3.02
CA PHE A 278 9.60 -0.37 -1.98
C PHE A 278 9.16 1.07 -2.21
N LEU A 279 8.88 1.75 -1.10
CA LEU A 279 9.00 3.20 -1.02
C LEU A 279 10.49 3.53 -0.87
N LEU A 280 11.07 4.24 -1.83
CA LEU A 280 12.48 4.59 -1.81
C LEU A 280 12.62 6.05 -1.42
N ILE A 281 13.50 6.34 -0.46
CA ILE A 281 13.79 7.69 0.00
C ILE A 281 15.28 7.94 -0.22
N LEU A 282 15.64 8.94 -1.02
CA LEU A 282 17.03 9.26 -1.28
C LEU A 282 17.66 9.88 -0.03
N ALA A 283 18.58 9.17 0.62
CA ALA A 283 19.19 9.60 1.87
C ALA A 283 20.35 10.57 1.63
N SER A 284 21.17 10.29 0.61
CA SER A 284 22.32 11.09 0.21
C SER A 284 22.55 10.97 -1.30
N GLY A 285 23.34 11.88 -1.88
CA GLY A 285 23.66 11.90 -3.32
C GLY A 285 22.54 12.46 -4.21
N SER A 286 22.61 12.14 -5.51
CA SER A 286 21.69 12.63 -6.53
C SER A 286 21.43 11.61 -7.64
N ALA A 287 20.24 11.69 -8.24
CA ALA A 287 19.82 10.80 -9.32
C ALA A 287 19.17 11.57 -10.47
N ASP A 288 19.36 11.11 -11.70
CA ASP A 288 18.69 11.66 -12.88
C ASP A 288 17.43 10.81 -13.20
N VAL A 289 16.33 11.49 -13.51
CA VAL A 289 15.07 10.88 -13.97
C VAL A 289 15.05 10.94 -15.49
N LYS A 290 14.83 9.81 -16.15
CA LYS A 290 14.73 9.68 -17.60
C LYS A 290 13.41 9.04 -17.99
N LYS A 291 12.80 9.52 -19.06
CA LYS A 291 11.61 8.91 -19.67
C LYS A 291 11.91 8.51 -21.10
N ILE A 292 11.39 7.36 -21.50
CA ILE A 292 11.45 6.88 -22.87
C ILE A 292 10.37 7.62 -23.66
N LEU A 293 10.78 8.42 -24.64
CA LEU A 293 9.88 9.06 -25.59
C LEU A 293 10.03 8.37 -26.94
N PHE A 294 8.91 8.08 -27.59
CA PHE A 294 8.91 7.57 -28.95
C PHE A 294 8.79 8.75 -29.91
N ASP A 295 9.79 8.95 -30.75
CA ASP A 295 9.74 9.94 -31.81
C ASP A 295 9.09 9.31 -33.05
N SER A 296 7.88 9.80 -33.37
CA SER A 296 7.12 9.30 -34.52
C SER A 296 7.77 9.61 -35.87
N ALA A 297 8.64 10.63 -35.95
CA ALA A 297 9.29 11.02 -37.20
C ALA A 297 10.41 10.04 -37.58
N VAL A 298 11.23 9.66 -36.60
CA VAL A 298 12.35 8.72 -36.80
C VAL A 298 12.02 7.27 -36.45
N LEU A 299 10.85 7.02 -35.85
CA LEU A 299 10.42 5.70 -35.38
C LEU A 299 11.40 5.06 -34.37
N GLU A 300 12.09 5.89 -33.60
CA GLU A 300 13.07 5.47 -32.59
C GLU A 300 12.65 5.91 -31.18
N ALA A 301 13.02 5.09 -30.19
CA ALA A 301 12.82 5.39 -28.78
C ALA A 301 14.07 6.07 -28.23
N SER A 302 13.93 7.28 -27.69
CA SER A 302 15.03 8.03 -27.07
C SER A 302 14.81 8.22 -25.57
N ASN A 303 15.90 8.21 -24.80
CA ASN A 303 15.87 8.48 -23.37
C ASN A 303 15.95 9.98 -23.13
N PHE A 304 14.87 10.56 -22.64
CA PHE A 304 14.74 11.98 -22.37
C PHE A 304 14.90 12.28 -20.88
N LYS A 305 15.85 13.15 -20.49
CA LYS A 305 16.08 13.52 -19.09
C LYS A 305 14.97 14.47 -18.62
N LEU A 306 14.16 14.01 -17.67
CA LEU A 306 13.02 14.76 -17.12
C LEU A 306 13.41 15.71 -15.98
N ALA A 307 14.21 15.22 -15.02
CA ALA A 307 14.47 15.92 -13.77
C ALA A 307 15.72 15.39 -13.06
N ARG A 308 16.15 16.13 -12.02
CA ARG A 308 17.16 15.66 -11.07
C ARG A 308 16.55 15.55 -9.67
N LEU A 309 16.83 14.43 -9.00
CA LEU A 309 16.44 14.14 -7.62
C LEU A 309 17.64 14.38 -6.69
N TYR A 310 17.33 14.86 -5.49
CA TYR A 310 18.28 15.14 -4.41
C TYR A 310 17.81 14.49 -3.11
N ALA A 311 18.67 14.48 -2.08
CA ALA A 311 18.34 13.94 -0.77
C ALA A 311 16.98 14.45 -0.24
N GLY A 312 16.17 13.54 0.27
CA GLY A 312 14.78 13.73 0.67
C GLY A 312 13.75 13.43 -0.42
N ALA A 313 14.17 13.22 -1.67
CA ALA A 313 13.26 12.77 -2.73
C ALA A 313 12.70 11.38 -2.42
N ILE A 314 11.39 11.23 -2.60
CA ILE A 314 10.65 9.98 -2.37
C ILE A 314 10.21 9.43 -3.72
N ILE A 315 10.52 8.16 -4.00
CA ILE A 315 10.17 7.45 -5.23
C ILE A 315 9.23 6.29 -4.88
N GLY A 316 8.14 6.15 -5.63
CA GLY A 316 7.25 4.99 -5.51
C GLY A 316 6.14 5.12 -4.48
N ASP A 317 5.79 6.33 -4.09
CA ASP A 317 4.61 6.58 -3.27
C ASP A 317 3.30 6.22 -3.99
N VAL A 318 3.26 6.21 -5.33
CA VAL A 318 2.13 5.63 -6.09
C VAL A 318 2.09 4.10 -5.97
N CYS A 319 3.26 3.45 -5.85
CA CYS A 319 3.37 2.00 -5.62
C CYS A 319 2.90 1.61 -4.21
N PHE A 320 2.88 2.56 -3.28
CA PHE A 320 2.27 2.38 -1.96
C PHE A 320 0.81 1.95 -2.05
N VAL A 321 0.09 2.46 -3.06
CA VAL A 321 -1.33 2.13 -3.24
C VAL A 321 -1.53 0.72 -3.82
N GLU A 322 -0.49 -0.13 -3.76
CA GLU A 322 -0.39 -1.51 -4.28
C GLU A 322 -1.05 -1.63 -5.64
N SER A 323 -0.77 -0.63 -6.45
CA SER A 323 -1.26 -0.55 -7.79
C SER A 323 -0.24 -1.19 -8.70
N TRP A 324 -0.71 -2.03 -9.61
CA TRP A 324 0.05 -2.54 -10.75
C TRP A 324 0.37 -1.41 -11.75
N VAL A 325 0.72 -0.22 -11.24
CA VAL A 325 1.15 0.93 -12.00
C VAL A 325 2.63 0.71 -12.30
N THR A 326 2.91 0.52 -13.57
CA THR A 326 4.28 0.48 -14.10
C THR A 326 4.99 1.78 -13.72
N ARG A 327 6.29 1.70 -13.41
CA ARG A 327 7.08 2.90 -13.14
C ARG A 327 6.99 3.87 -14.34
N PRO A 328 6.65 5.15 -14.13
CA PRO A 328 6.39 6.10 -15.21
C PRO A 328 7.67 6.69 -15.83
N ALA A 329 8.83 6.38 -15.25
CA ALA A 329 10.15 6.85 -15.66
C ALA A 329 11.23 5.92 -15.08
N THR A 330 12.41 5.96 -15.70
CA THR A 330 13.65 5.36 -15.23
C THR A 330 14.39 6.34 -14.33
N VAL A 331 14.92 5.88 -13.19
CA VAL A 331 15.76 6.69 -12.31
C VAL A 331 17.13 6.06 -12.25
N ILE A 332 18.16 6.86 -12.49
CA ILE A 332 19.55 6.41 -12.60
C ILE A 332 20.40 7.22 -11.61
N ALA A 333 21.22 6.52 -10.82
CA ALA A 333 22.17 7.15 -9.93
C ALA A 333 23.15 8.03 -10.72
N ARG A 334 23.22 9.32 -10.38
CA ARG A 334 24.12 10.28 -11.04
C ARG A 334 25.53 10.21 -10.45
N GLU A 335 25.58 9.92 -9.16
CA GLU A 335 26.77 9.70 -8.33
C GLU A 335 26.49 8.54 -7.38
N ASP A 336 27.49 8.14 -6.60
CA ASP A 336 27.28 7.14 -5.56
C ASP A 336 26.30 7.70 -4.52
N LEU A 337 25.25 6.94 -4.24
CA LEU A 337 24.15 7.40 -3.40
C LEU A 337 23.63 6.31 -2.48
N GLU A 338 22.94 6.75 -1.42
CA GLU A 338 22.28 5.86 -0.46
C GLU A 338 20.78 6.11 -0.48
N MET A 339 20.00 5.03 -0.45
CA MET A 339 18.54 5.05 -0.36
C MET A 339 18.07 4.30 0.86
N ILE A 340 17.07 4.84 1.53
CA ILE A 340 16.26 4.10 2.50
C ILE A 340 15.11 3.45 1.73
N CYS A 341 15.01 2.14 1.81
CA CYS A 341 14.00 1.34 1.14
C CYS A 341 13.03 0.79 2.19
N ILE A 342 11.76 1.17 2.10
CA ILE A 342 10.70 0.66 2.97
C ILE A 342 9.86 -0.33 2.16
N PRO A 343 9.86 -1.65 2.47
CA PRO A 343 9.03 -2.62 1.76
C PRO A 343 7.55 -2.22 1.88
N SER A 344 6.82 -2.12 0.77
CA SER A 344 5.42 -1.68 0.72
C SER A 344 4.53 -2.54 1.59
N ARG A 345 4.73 -3.86 1.60
CA ARG A 345 4.00 -4.76 2.52
C ARG A 345 4.18 -4.35 3.98
N ARG A 346 5.40 -4.08 4.41
CA ARG A 346 5.70 -3.65 5.78
C ARG A 346 5.14 -2.26 6.06
N LEU A 347 5.23 -1.35 5.11
CA LEU A 347 4.64 -0.02 5.19
C LEU A 347 3.12 -0.06 5.39
N LEU A 348 2.42 -0.93 4.67
CA LEU A 348 0.98 -1.16 4.84
C LEU A 348 0.63 -1.81 6.18
N GLU A 349 1.49 -2.72 6.69
CA GLU A 349 1.35 -3.27 8.05
C GLU A 349 1.45 -2.15 9.09
N VAL A 350 2.44 -1.24 8.97
CA VAL A 350 2.58 -0.07 9.86
C VAL A 350 1.34 0.83 9.77
N LEU A 351 0.91 1.20 8.58
CA LEU A 351 -0.30 2.00 8.40
C LEU A 351 -1.56 1.38 8.97
N SER A 352 -1.71 0.06 8.82
CA SER A 352 -2.87 -0.66 9.34
C SER A 352 -2.89 -0.60 10.87
N ALA A 353 -1.71 -0.58 11.50
CA ALA A 353 -1.56 -0.36 12.94
C ALA A 353 -1.75 1.11 13.34
N PHE A 354 -1.62 2.05 12.39
CA PHE A 354 -1.63 3.48 12.63
C PHE A 354 -2.47 4.25 11.57
N PRO A 355 -3.78 3.96 11.41
CA PRO A 355 -4.58 4.48 10.32
C PRO A 355 -4.81 5.99 10.41
N GLY A 356 -4.65 6.60 11.60
CA GLY A 356 -4.63 8.06 11.74
C GLY A 356 -3.51 8.73 10.93
N MET A 357 -2.44 8.02 10.56
CA MET A 357 -1.44 8.51 9.60
C MET A 357 -2.03 8.79 8.23
N ALA A 358 -3.11 8.11 7.82
CA ALA A 358 -3.77 8.35 6.55
C ALA A 358 -4.06 9.83 6.34
N SER A 359 -4.48 10.53 7.40
CA SER A 359 -4.81 11.96 7.38
C SER A 359 -3.66 12.82 6.84
N VAL A 360 -2.40 12.47 7.15
CA VAL A 360 -1.19 13.13 6.64
C VAL A 360 -1.05 12.94 5.12
N TYR A 361 -1.53 11.81 4.61
CA TYR A 361 -1.48 11.45 3.18
C TYR A 361 -2.78 11.75 2.42
N MET A 362 -3.86 12.16 3.09
CA MET A 362 -5.19 12.30 2.45
C MET A 362 -5.19 13.27 1.29
N SER A 363 -4.54 14.44 1.44
CA SER A 363 -4.48 15.45 0.38
C SER A 363 -3.84 14.89 -0.89
N ARG A 364 -2.78 14.08 -0.75
CA ARG A 364 -2.13 13.41 -1.89
C ARG A 364 -2.94 12.25 -2.42
N SER A 365 -3.49 11.42 -1.53
CA SER A 365 -4.37 10.30 -1.92
C SER A 365 -5.55 10.80 -2.75
N ARG A 366 -6.10 11.99 -2.45
CA ARG A 366 -7.10 12.66 -3.28
C ARG A 366 -6.57 13.07 -4.65
N GLU A 367 -5.38 13.63 -4.74
CA GLU A 367 -4.79 14.00 -6.03
C GLU A 367 -4.52 12.76 -6.90
N THR A 368 -3.87 11.74 -6.33
CA THR A 368 -3.66 10.44 -6.99
C THR A 368 -4.99 9.82 -7.41
N SER A 369 -6.04 9.96 -6.59
CA SER A 369 -7.37 9.44 -6.92
C SER A 369 -7.98 10.10 -8.16
N LEU A 370 -7.75 11.40 -8.39
CA LEU A 370 -8.25 12.10 -9.58
C LEU A 370 -7.55 11.58 -10.85
N VAL A 371 -6.24 11.37 -10.78
CA VAL A 371 -5.46 10.77 -11.87
C VAL A 371 -5.92 9.33 -12.13
N LEU A 372 -6.07 8.54 -11.06
CA LEU A 372 -6.53 7.16 -11.14
C LEU A 372 -7.91 7.07 -11.78
N GLN A 373 -8.88 7.88 -11.34
CA GLN A 373 -10.23 7.87 -11.90
C GLN A 373 -10.28 8.13 -13.39
N LYS A 374 -9.40 9.00 -13.92
CA LYS A 374 -9.29 9.23 -15.37
C LYS A 374 -8.72 8.03 -16.12
N SER A 375 -7.92 7.21 -15.44
CA SER A 375 -7.25 6.03 -16.02
C SER A 375 -8.03 4.71 -15.85
N LEU A 376 -9.12 4.70 -15.07
CA LEU A 376 -9.93 3.50 -14.85
C LEU A 376 -10.83 3.22 -16.04
N ALA A 377 -11.03 1.93 -16.33
CA ALA A 377 -11.96 1.50 -17.36
C ALA A 377 -13.38 2.01 -17.08
N ARG A 378 -14.22 2.09 -18.12
CA ARG A 378 -15.62 2.50 -17.93
C ARG A 378 -16.33 1.43 -17.10
N PRO A 379 -17.24 1.80 -16.19
CA PRO A 379 -17.95 0.81 -15.37
C PRO A 379 -18.59 -0.31 -16.19
N ALA A 380 -19.13 -0.01 -17.38
CA ALA A 380 -19.69 -1.02 -18.28
C ALA A 380 -18.68 -2.10 -18.70
N ASP A 381 -17.44 -1.72 -19.02
CA ASP A 381 -16.39 -2.65 -19.43
C ASP A 381 -15.97 -3.55 -18.25
N VAL A 382 -15.88 -2.95 -17.07
CA VAL A 382 -15.54 -3.65 -15.82
C VAL A 382 -16.64 -4.65 -15.44
N LEU A 383 -17.91 -4.21 -15.45
CA LEU A 383 -19.06 -5.05 -15.15
C LEU A 383 -19.19 -6.21 -16.15
N ALA A 384 -18.99 -5.96 -17.44
CA ALA A 384 -19.01 -7.01 -18.47
C ALA A 384 -17.95 -8.10 -18.24
N GLY A 385 -16.83 -7.76 -17.58
CA GLY A 385 -15.77 -8.71 -17.19
C GLY A 385 -16.05 -9.50 -15.90
N MET A 386 -17.15 -9.22 -15.20
CA MET A 386 -17.49 -9.95 -13.98
C MET A 386 -18.24 -11.24 -14.32
N LYS A 387 -17.91 -12.35 -13.64
CA LYS A 387 -18.59 -13.65 -13.80
C LYS A 387 -20.09 -13.51 -13.51
N LEU A 388 -20.47 -12.72 -12.50
CA LEU A 388 -21.86 -12.46 -12.14
C LEU A 388 -22.69 -11.86 -13.31
N PHE A 389 -22.03 -11.12 -14.20
CA PHE A 389 -22.67 -10.39 -15.30
C PHE A 389 -22.24 -10.90 -16.69
N SER A 390 -21.49 -11.99 -16.76
CA SER A 390 -20.98 -12.53 -18.02
C SER A 390 -22.12 -13.12 -18.85
N GLY A 391 -22.19 -12.75 -20.13
CA GLY A 391 -23.22 -13.24 -21.06
C GLY A 391 -24.56 -12.51 -20.98
N LEU A 392 -24.70 -11.51 -20.10
CA LEU A 392 -25.92 -10.68 -20.04
C LEU A 392 -26.00 -9.71 -21.22
N ASN A 393 -27.21 -9.21 -21.50
CA ASN A 393 -27.42 -8.28 -22.59
C ASN A 393 -26.57 -7.00 -22.43
N PRO A 394 -25.81 -6.57 -23.46
CA PRO A 394 -25.02 -5.35 -23.39
C PRO A 394 -25.82 -4.07 -23.12
N THR A 395 -27.12 -4.00 -23.44
CA THR A 395 -27.97 -2.87 -23.03
C THR A 395 -28.22 -2.88 -21.53
N PHE A 396 -28.44 -4.05 -20.93
CA PHE A 396 -28.57 -4.22 -19.48
C PHE A 396 -27.30 -3.77 -18.75
N ILE A 397 -26.13 -4.23 -19.20
CA ILE A 397 -24.84 -3.83 -18.62
C ILE A 397 -24.63 -2.32 -18.69
N ARG A 398 -25.02 -1.67 -19.79
CA ARG A 398 -24.95 -0.21 -19.92
C ARG A 398 -25.93 0.49 -18.96
N SER A 399 -27.17 0.01 -18.83
CA SER A 399 -28.12 0.52 -17.86
C SER A 399 -27.59 0.40 -16.42
N LEU A 400 -27.01 -0.76 -16.08
CA LEU A 400 -26.42 -1.01 -14.78
C LEU A 400 -25.20 -0.10 -14.52
N ALA A 401 -24.32 0.05 -15.51
CA ALA A 401 -23.17 0.95 -15.44
C ALA A 401 -23.58 2.41 -15.17
N ASN A 402 -24.71 2.86 -15.73
CA ASN A 402 -25.20 4.23 -15.55
C ASN A 402 -25.70 4.52 -14.12
N ILE A 403 -26.16 3.50 -13.39
CA ILE A 403 -26.57 3.64 -11.98
C ILE A 403 -25.46 3.27 -10.99
N THR A 404 -24.33 2.77 -11.50
CA THR A 404 -23.21 2.33 -10.67
C THR A 404 -22.43 3.54 -10.18
N GLU A 405 -22.23 3.65 -8.87
CA GLU A 405 -21.46 4.73 -8.26
C GLU A 405 -20.01 4.29 -8.07
N ARG A 406 -19.04 5.07 -8.56
CA ARG A 406 -17.63 4.86 -8.25
C ARG A 406 -17.26 5.64 -7.00
N LYS A 407 -17.02 4.95 -5.88
CA LYS A 407 -16.62 5.56 -4.60
C LYS A 407 -15.16 5.34 -4.31
N MET A 408 -14.60 6.32 -3.60
CA MET A 408 -13.29 6.23 -3.00
C MET A 408 -13.45 6.07 -1.50
N ASN A 409 -12.65 5.19 -0.92
CA ASN A 409 -12.51 5.08 0.53
C ASN A 409 -11.03 5.10 0.87
N PHE A 410 -10.69 5.58 2.05
CA PHE A 410 -9.32 5.79 2.49
C PHE A 410 -8.95 4.85 3.61
N LEU A 411 -7.65 4.68 3.84
CA LEU A 411 -7.12 3.79 4.87
C LEU A 411 -7.87 3.91 6.21
N GLY A 412 -8.32 2.77 6.73
CA GLY A 412 -9.06 2.69 7.98
C GLY A 412 -10.57 2.85 7.84
N ASP A 413 -11.08 3.38 6.72
CA ASP A 413 -12.52 3.51 6.46
C ASP A 413 -13.17 2.13 6.50
N VAL A 414 -14.30 2.04 7.22
CA VAL A 414 -15.19 0.88 7.18
C VAL A 414 -16.33 1.18 6.23
N PHE A 415 -16.45 0.40 5.15
CA PHE A 415 -17.54 0.59 4.20
C PHE A 415 -18.63 -0.48 4.32
N LYS A 416 -18.38 -1.53 5.11
CA LYS A 416 -19.37 -2.56 5.45
C LYS A 416 -19.00 -3.21 6.77
N GLU A 417 -19.91 -3.20 7.72
CA GLU A 417 -19.73 -3.82 9.04
C GLU A 417 -20.29 -5.25 9.08
N GLU A 418 -19.72 -6.10 9.91
CA GLU A 418 -20.33 -7.37 10.29
C GLU A 418 -21.72 -7.12 10.90
N GLY A 419 -22.69 -7.99 10.58
CA GLY A 419 -24.08 -7.82 10.98
C GLY A 419 -24.88 -6.83 10.12
N SER A 420 -24.23 -5.99 9.30
CA SER A 420 -24.92 -5.02 8.45
C SER A 420 -25.89 -5.69 7.46
N THR A 421 -27.09 -5.11 7.33
CA THR A 421 -28.12 -5.52 6.37
C THR A 421 -27.99 -4.84 5.01
N ASP A 422 -26.91 -4.07 4.79
CA ASP A 422 -26.68 -3.38 3.52
C ASP A 422 -26.50 -4.38 2.36
N ARG A 423 -27.41 -4.30 1.38
CA ARG A 423 -27.44 -5.13 0.18
C ARG A 423 -26.71 -4.51 -1.01
N THR A 424 -25.73 -3.64 -0.80
CA THR A 424 -24.95 -3.08 -1.90
C THR A 424 -23.87 -4.07 -2.38
N LEU A 425 -23.86 -4.37 -3.67
CA LEU A 425 -22.77 -5.08 -4.33
C LEU A 425 -21.60 -4.12 -4.55
N ARG A 426 -20.40 -4.53 -4.16
CA ARG A 426 -19.18 -3.73 -4.31
C ARG A 426 -18.16 -4.50 -5.11
N LEU A 427 -17.55 -3.85 -6.09
CA LEU A 427 -16.39 -4.38 -6.80
C LEU A 427 -15.18 -3.52 -6.47
N LEU A 428 -14.12 -4.15 -5.98
CA LEU A 428 -12.85 -3.47 -5.73
C LEU A 428 -12.11 -3.27 -7.05
N GLU A 429 -12.10 -2.06 -7.60
CA GLU A 429 -11.33 -1.75 -8.82
C GLU A 429 -9.85 -1.53 -8.49
N PHE A 430 -9.56 -1.03 -7.28
CA PHE A 430 -8.23 -0.56 -6.92
C PHE A 430 -7.99 -0.58 -5.40
N GLY A 431 -6.75 -0.86 -5.00
CA GLY A 431 -6.31 -0.95 -3.60
C GLY A 431 -6.65 -2.30 -2.95
N LYS A 432 -6.48 -2.40 -1.63
CA LYS A 432 -6.81 -3.60 -0.85
C LYS A 432 -7.73 -3.30 0.33
N VAL A 433 -8.51 -4.31 0.67
CA VAL A 433 -9.46 -4.26 1.78
C VAL A 433 -9.18 -5.43 2.72
N ARG A 434 -9.05 -5.10 3.99
CA ARG A 434 -8.93 -6.03 5.10
C ARG A 434 -10.32 -6.53 5.51
N VAL A 435 -10.42 -7.84 5.73
CA VAL A 435 -11.62 -8.53 6.19
C VAL A 435 -11.44 -8.88 7.66
N GLU A 436 -12.38 -8.45 8.49
CA GLU A 436 -12.36 -8.62 9.93
C GLU A 436 -13.65 -9.31 10.41
N THR A 437 -13.57 -10.08 11.47
CA THR A 437 -14.74 -10.65 12.15
C THR A 437 -14.63 -10.42 13.64
N ALA A 438 -15.74 -10.27 14.35
CA ALA A 438 -15.78 -10.09 15.79
C ALA A 438 -15.10 -11.25 16.55
N GLN A 439 -15.15 -12.47 15.99
CA GLN A 439 -14.60 -13.66 16.64
C GLN A 439 -13.09 -13.82 16.45
N LYS A 440 -12.54 -13.41 15.29
CA LYS A 440 -11.14 -13.69 14.93
C LYS A 440 -10.29 -12.43 14.76
N GLY A 441 -10.89 -11.24 14.82
CA GLY A 441 -10.23 -10.02 14.36
C GLY A 441 -9.92 -10.13 12.87
N TYR A 442 -8.65 -10.02 12.50
CA TYR A 442 -8.20 -10.14 11.10
C TYR A 442 -8.44 -11.55 10.54
N VAL A 443 -9.15 -11.64 9.41
CA VAL A 443 -9.38 -12.90 8.69
C VAL A 443 -8.55 -12.99 7.42
N GLY A 444 -8.38 -11.87 6.71
CA GLY A 444 -7.62 -11.85 5.45
C GLY A 444 -7.69 -10.52 4.73
N MET A 445 -7.11 -10.49 3.54
CA MET A 445 -7.07 -9.33 2.65
C MET A 445 -7.72 -9.68 1.31
N THR A 446 -8.40 -8.73 0.68
CA THR A 446 -8.95 -8.88 -0.67
C THR A 446 -8.24 -7.96 -1.65
N ASP A 447 -7.93 -8.49 -2.83
CA ASP A 447 -7.26 -7.78 -3.91
C ASP A 447 -8.25 -7.13 -4.90
N ALA A 448 -7.76 -6.21 -5.72
CA ALA A 448 -8.50 -5.64 -6.85
C ALA A 448 -9.07 -6.74 -7.77
N GLY A 449 -10.31 -6.55 -8.22
CA GLY A 449 -11.14 -7.53 -8.92
C GLY A 449 -12.07 -8.32 -8.00
N THR A 450 -11.90 -8.24 -6.67
CA THR A 450 -12.77 -8.93 -5.72
C THR A 450 -14.16 -8.29 -5.66
N VAL A 451 -15.19 -9.14 -5.71
CA VAL A 451 -16.59 -8.77 -5.53
C VAL A 451 -17.00 -9.04 -4.08
N MET A 452 -17.59 -8.05 -3.44
CA MET A 452 -18.00 -8.09 -2.04
C MET A 452 -19.51 -7.85 -1.92
N GLY A 453 -20.15 -8.62 -1.04
CA GLY A 453 -21.58 -8.49 -0.77
C GLY A 453 -22.50 -9.24 -1.74
N GLU A 454 -21.97 -10.09 -2.62
CA GLU A 454 -22.75 -10.86 -3.59
C GLU A 454 -23.89 -11.66 -2.94
N TYR A 455 -23.61 -12.40 -1.87
CA TYR A 455 -24.65 -13.16 -1.15
C TYR A 455 -25.77 -12.28 -0.57
N MET A 456 -25.45 -11.07 -0.12
CA MET A 456 -26.43 -10.13 0.40
C MET A 456 -27.24 -9.48 -0.72
N PHE A 457 -26.56 -9.18 -1.82
CA PHE A 457 -27.14 -8.62 -3.03
C PHE A 457 -28.11 -9.61 -3.68
N LEU A 458 -27.78 -10.91 -3.73
CA LEU A 458 -28.65 -11.94 -4.28
C LEU A 458 -29.67 -12.50 -3.26
N GLY A 459 -29.87 -11.84 -2.11
CA GLY A 459 -30.84 -12.30 -1.10
C GLY A 459 -30.51 -13.64 -0.42
N LEU A 460 -29.37 -14.26 -0.71
CA LEU A 460 -28.90 -15.52 -0.10
C LEU A 460 -28.53 -15.35 1.38
N ARG A 461 -28.25 -14.11 1.81
CA ARG A 461 -28.00 -13.75 3.21
C ARG A 461 -28.71 -12.45 3.58
N THR A 462 -29.05 -12.35 4.87
CA THR A 462 -29.72 -11.18 5.45
C THR A 462 -28.75 -10.23 6.15
N THR A 463 -27.59 -10.70 6.60
CA THR A 463 -26.56 -9.91 7.29
C THR A 463 -25.13 -10.24 6.83
N SER A 464 -24.27 -9.22 6.82
CA SER A 464 -22.83 -9.37 6.56
C SER A 464 -22.18 -10.27 7.61
N GLN A 465 -21.24 -11.12 7.19
CA GLN A 465 -20.50 -12.01 8.09
C GLN A 465 -19.11 -11.47 8.47
N ALA A 466 -18.77 -10.28 7.97
CA ALA A 466 -17.48 -9.67 8.21
C ALA A 466 -17.57 -8.15 8.05
N THR A 467 -16.65 -7.47 8.73
CA THR A 467 -16.32 -6.06 8.56
C THR A 467 -15.25 -5.92 7.48
N PHE A 468 -15.46 -5.01 6.54
CA PHE A 468 -14.55 -4.70 5.45
C PHE A 468 -13.97 -3.31 5.66
N ARG A 469 -12.65 -3.25 5.86
CA ARG A 469 -11.90 -2.05 6.18
C ARG A 469 -10.84 -1.80 5.13
N VAL A 470 -10.70 -0.57 4.68
CA VAL A 470 -9.65 -0.20 3.72
C VAL A 470 -8.26 -0.37 4.33
N ALA A 471 -7.37 -1.08 3.63
CA ALA A 471 -6.02 -1.41 4.11
C ALA A 471 -4.89 -0.67 3.37
N THR A 472 -5.17 -0.12 2.19
CA THR A 472 -4.27 0.77 1.43
C THR A 472 -4.66 2.24 1.67
N PRO A 473 -3.86 3.27 1.30
CA PRO A 473 -4.24 4.68 1.47
C PRO A 473 -5.60 5.02 0.88
N LEU A 474 -5.91 4.35 -0.22
CA LEU A 474 -7.03 4.58 -1.07
C LEU A 474 -7.46 3.25 -1.65
N VAL A 475 -8.77 3.04 -1.71
CA VAL A 475 -9.42 2.06 -2.58
C VAL A 475 -10.41 2.77 -3.49
N VAL A 476 -10.59 2.24 -4.69
CA VAL A 476 -11.66 2.65 -5.60
C VAL A 476 -12.57 1.47 -5.82
N MET A 477 -13.87 1.69 -5.63
CA MET A 477 -14.88 0.65 -5.73
C MET A 477 -16.05 1.08 -6.58
N LEU A 478 -16.62 0.16 -7.35
CA LEU A 478 -17.95 0.30 -7.93
C LEU A 478 -19.01 -0.16 -6.93
N TRP A 479 -20.06 0.63 -6.75
CA TRP A 479 -21.15 0.38 -5.82
C TRP A 479 -22.45 0.27 -6.60
N ILE A 480 -23.14 -0.86 -6.43
CA ILE A 480 -24.45 -1.11 -7.04
C ILE A 480 -25.44 -1.39 -5.91
N SER A 481 -26.34 -0.43 -5.70
CA SER A 481 -27.46 -0.58 -4.76
C SER A 481 -28.42 -1.66 -5.28
N HIS A 482 -28.81 -2.58 -4.40
CA HIS A 482 -29.81 -3.60 -4.71
C HIS A 482 -31.13 -3.00 -5.22
N HIS A 483 -31.58 -1.90 -4.60
CA HIS A 483 -32.81 -1.25 -5.01
C HIS A 483 -32.75 -0.73 -6.45
N SER A 484 -31.64 -0.09 -6.81
CA SER A 484 -31.43 0.44 -8.16
C SER A 484 -31.32 -0.68 -9.19
N PHE A 485 -30.69 -1.80 -8.82
CA PHE A 485 -30.61 -3.00 -9.65
C PHE A 485 -31.97 -3.65 -9.91
N GLU A 486 -32.79 -3.83 -8.88
CA GLU A 486 -34.15 -4.39 -9.00
C GLU A 486 -35.07 -3.52 -9.87
N ASN A 487 -34.95 -2.20 -9.78
CA ASN A 487 -35.70 -1.29 -10.63
C ASN A 487 -35.33 -1.50 -12.11
N ILE A 488 -34.03 -1.62 -12.44
CA ILE A 488 -33.60 -1.91 -13.81
C ILE A 488 -34.16 -3.24 -14.29
N LEU A 489 -34.07 -4.31 -13.48
CA LEU A 489 -34.59 -5.62 -13.84
C LEU A 489 -36.10 -5.57 -14.15
N SER A 490 -36.85 -4.80 -13.35
CA SER A 490 -38.30 -4.65 -13.49
C SER A 490 -38.71 -3.82 -14.72
N ASP A 491 -37.90 -2.82 -15.09
CA ASP A 491 -38.26 -1.83 -16.11
C ASP A 491 -38.00 -2.27 -17.55
N GLY A 492 -37.28 -3.38 -17.80
CA GLY A 492 -37.04 -3.79 -19.19
C GLY A 492 -36.22 -5.05 -19.44
N TYR A 493 -35.88 -5.84 -18.42
CA TYR A 493 -34.94 -6.96 -18.56
C TYR A 493 -35.47 -8.26 -17.93
N PRO A 494 -36.60 -8.81 -18.41
CA PRO A 494 -37.24 -9.98 -17.81
C PRO A 494 -36.39 -11.27 -17.91
N SER A 495 -35.55 -11.41 -18.95
CA SER A 495 -34.61 -12.51 -19.11
C SER A 495 -33.54 -12.50 -18.02
N GLU A 496 -32.94 -11.33 -17.77
CA GLU A 496 -31.95 -11.11 -16.71
C GLU A 496 -32.59 -11.29 -15.34
N ALA A 497 -33.82 -10.81 -15.15
CA ALA A 497 -34.56 -11.01 -13.90
C ALA A 497 -34.80 -12.50 -13.61
N ALA A 498 -35.15 -13.28 -14.63
CA ALA A 498 -35.28 -14.73 -14.52
C ALA A 498 -33.94 -15.41 -14.21
N TYR A 499 -32.85 -14.96 -14.84
CA TYR A 499 -31.49 -15.43 -14.55
C TYR A 499 -31.10 -15.20 -13.09
N PHE A 500 -31.22 -13.97 -12.58
CA PHE A 500 -30.85 -13.67 -11.18
C PHE A 500 -31.74 -14.41 -10.18
N ARG A 501 -33.05 -14.52 -10.42
CA ARG A 501 -33.96 -15.34 -9.59
C ARG A 501 -33.62 -16.83 -9.62
N SER A 502 -32.99 -17.32 -10.69
CA SER A 502 -32.51 -18.71 -10.76
C SER A 502 -31.24 -18.91 -9.92
N LEU A 503 -30.37 -17.90 -9.86
CA LEU A 503 -29.20 -17.91 -8.98
C LEU A 503 -29.61 -17.95 -7.50
N GLU A 504 -30.66 -17.23 -7.10
CA GLU A 504 -31.19 -17.26 -5.73
C GLU A 504 -31.62 -18.67 -5.29
N LYS A 505 -32.15 -19.47 -6.22
CA LYS A 505 -32.64 -20.83 -5.95
C LYS A 505 -31.53 -21.87 -5.94
N THR A 506 -30.39 -21.56 -6.54
CA THR A 506 -29.27 -22.49 -6.64
C THR A 506 -28.41 -22.32 -5.39
N ASP A 507 -28.79 -22.99 -4.30
CA ASP A 507 -28.19 -22.94 -2.95
C ASP A 507 -26.75 -23.54 -2.89
N ARG A 508 -25.93 -23.31 -3.92
CA ARG A 508 -24.59 -23.87 -4.05
C ARG A 508 -23.60 -22.83 -4.55
N GLY A 509 -23.58 -21.66 -3.91
CA GLY A 509 -22.57 -20.60 -4.10
C GLY A 509 -21.10 -21.01 -3.84
N ARG A 510 -20.83 -22.29 -3.60
CA ARG A 510 -19.54 -22.92 -3.93
C ARG A 510 -19.62 -23.52 -5.34
N GLU A 511 -19.74 -22.67 -6.36
CA GLU A 511 -19.21 -23.09 -7.65
C GLU A 511 -17.69 -23.03 -7.53
N ASP A 512 -17.14 -24.23 -7.44
CA ASP A 512 -15.77 -24.57 -7.15
C ASP A 512 -14.86 -23.94 -8.23
N MET A 513 -13.93 -23.06 -7.84
CA MET A 513 -12.85 -22.55 -8.71
C MET A 513 -12.00 -23.69 -9.30
N SER A 514 -12.20 -24.94 -8.84
CA SER A 514 -11.63 -26.16 -9.40
C SER A 514 -11.93 -26.32 -10.90
N HIS A 515 -13.03 -25.76 -11.41
CA HIS A 515 -13.41 -25.93 -12.80
C HIS A 515 -12.43 -25.32 -13.82
N TYR A 516 -11.81 -24.17 -13.52
CA TYR A 516 -10.89 -23.53 -14.48
C TYR A 516 -9.63 -24.37 -14.74
N ALA A 517 -9.13 -25.04 -13.71
CA ALA A 517 -7.97 -25.90 -13.85
C ALA A 517 -8.33 -27.25 -14.47
N THR A 518 -9.53 -27.79 -14.22
CA THR A 518 -9.99 -29.03 -14.88
C THR A 518 -10.25 -28.86 -16.37
N ASP A 519 -10.67 -27.67 -16.82
CA ASP A 519 -11.05 -27.43 -18.22
C ASP A 519 -9.84 -27.13 -19.13
N LEU A 520 -8.66 -26.89 -18.54
CA LEU A 520 -7.45 -26.66 -19.31
C LEU A 520 -6.86 -27.98 -19.79
N LYS A 521 -6.74 -28.10 -21.12
CA LYS A 521 -6.06 -29.24 -21.77
C LYS A 521 -4.65 -29.49 -21.22
N LEU A 522 -3.97 -28.44 -20.74
CA LEU A 522 -2.65 -28.54 -20.12
C LEU A 522 -2.64 -29.42 -18.87
N PHE A 523 -3.76 -29.48 -18.13
CA PHE A 523 -3.89 -30.24 -16.89
C PHE A 523 -4.76 -31.50 -17.04
N HIS A 524 -5.11 -31.86 -18.28
CA HIS A 524 -5.80 -33.13 -18.53
C HIS A 524 -4.92 -34.31 -18.09
N GLY A 525 -5.50 -35.21 -17.30
CA GLY A 525 -4.80 -36.37 -16.73
C GLY A 525 -4.08 -36.10 -15.41
N CYS A 526 -4.04 -34.85 -14.94
CA CYS A 526 -3.56 -34.55 -13.59
C CYS A 526 -4.54 -35.05 -12.52
N GLY A 527 -4.00 -35.52 -11.39
CA GLY A 527 -4.82 -35.97 -10.25
C GLY A 527 -5.57 -34.81 -9.57
N ARG A 528 -6.71 -35.11 -8.96
CA ARG A 528 -7.58 -34.11 -8.31
C ARG A 528 -6.85 -33.27 -7.26
N SER A 529 -5.98 -33.87 -6.44
CA SER A 529 -5.20 -33.15 -5.43
C SER A 529 -4.24 -32.12 -6.03
N PHE A 530 -3.68 -32.40 -7.20
CA PHE A 530 -2.83 -31.46 -7.93
C PHE A 530 -3.64 -30.28 -8.49
N ILE A 531 -4.81 -30.57 -9.07
CA ILE A 531 -5.74 -29.55 -9.55
C ILE A 531 -6.19 -28.65 -8.40
N GLU A 532 -6.57 -29.23 -7.26
CA GLU A 532 -6.95 -28.47 -6.06
C GLU A 532 -5.79 -27.60 -5.54
N ALA A 533 -4.55 -28.12 -5.54
CA ALA A 533 -3.37 -27.34 -5.16
C ALA A 533 -3.09 -26.18 -6.12
N ILE A 534 -3.21 -26.39 -7.45
CA ILE A 534 -3.10 -25.32 -8.43
C ILE A 534 -4.23 -24.30 -8.24
N SER A 535 -5.48 -24.75 -8.16
CA SER A 535 -6.65 -23.89 -8.00
C SER A 535 -6.55 -23.02 -6.74
N ALA A 536 -5.98 -23.56 -5.65
CA ALA A 536 -5.72 -22.79 -4.43
C ALA A 536 -4.65 -21.70 -4.63
N GLY A 537 -3.74 -21.86 -5.60
CA GLY A 537 -2.72 -20.89 -5.96
C GLY A 537 -3.12 -19.92 -7.09
N ILE A 538 -4.29 -20.08 -7.71
CA ILE A 538 -4.77 -19.17 -8.76
C ILE A 538 -5.11 -17.81 -8.14
N CYS A 539 -4.41 -16.77 -8.58
CA CYS A 539 -4.71 -15.38 -8.27
C CYS A 539 -5.31 -14.68 -9.50
N ARG A 540 -6.37 -13.90 -9.31
CA ARG A 540 -6.97 -13.10 -10.39
C ARG A 540 -6.25 -11.77 -10.51
N ARG A 541 -5.90 -11.39 -11.74
CA ARG A 541 -5.27 -10.10 -12.06
C ARG A 541 -6.07 -9.36 -13.11
N SER A 542 -6.08 -8.04 -13.01
CA SER A 542 -6.72 -7.14 -13.96
C SER A 542 -5.67 -6.23 -14.57
N TYR A 543 -5.70 -6.09 -15.90
CA TYR A 543 -4.75 -5.28 -16.66
C TYR A 543 -5.50 -4.18 -17.41
N LYS A 544 -4.90 -2.98 -17.49
CA LYS A 544 -5.46 -1.86 -18.27
C LYS A 544 -5.17 -2.03 -19.76
N PRO A 545 -6.00 -1.48 -20.67
CA PRO A 545 -5.66 -1.42 -22.09
C PRO A 545 -4.29 -0.78 -22.32
N GLY A 546 -3.46 -1.39 -23.17
CA GLY A 546 -2.08 -0.96 -23.45
C GLY A 546 -1.04 -1.39 -22.41
N GLN A 547 -1.46 -1.98 -21.29
CA GLN A 547 -0.53 -2.49 -20.29
C GLN A 547 0.12 -3.80 -20.77
N THR A 548 1.44 -3.89 -20.67
CA THR A 548 2.18 -5.11 -20.97
C THR A 548 1.99 -6.14 -19.85
N ILE A 549 1.45 -7.31 -20.20
CA ILE A 549 1.23 -8.42 -19.25
C ILE A 549 2.53 -9.22 -19.06
N VAL A 550 3.21 -9.54 -20.16
CA VAL A 550 4.47 -10.30 -20.20
C VAL A 550 5.42 -9.61 -21.20
N ILE A 551 6.70 -9.49 -20.84
CA ILE A 551 7.75 -8.94 -21.71
C ILE A 551 8.59 -10.09 -22.26
N GLN A 552 8.74 -10.15 -23.59
CA GLN A 552 9.56 -11.17 -24.25
C GLN A 552 11.01 -11.10 -23.75
N LYS A 553 11.61 -12.25 -23.41
CA LYS A 553 12.98 -12.39 -22.88
C LYS A 553 13.19 -11.79 -21.48
N ALA A 554 12.17 -11.23 -20.84
CA ALA A 554 12.23 -10.95 -19.41
C ALA A 554 12.25 -12.27 -18.64
N ILE A 555 13.16 -12.40 -17.68
CA ILE A 555 13.15 -13.52 -16.75
C ILE A 555 11.97 -13.29 -15.81
N ASP A 556 10.89 -14.04 -16.00
CA ASP A 556 9.79 -14.11 -15.05
C ASP A 556 9.96 -15.29 -14.09
N THR A 557 9.16 -15.33 -13.04
CA THR A 557 9.16 -16.42 -12.06
C THR A 557 8.46 -17.69 -12.57
N GLY A 558 8.23 -17.82 -13.89
CA GLY A 558 7.50 -18.95 -14.47
C GLY A 558 5.99 -18.85 -14.24
N SER A 559 5.37 -17.73 -14.62
CA SER A 559 3.93 -17.51 -14.42
C SER A 559 3.09 -18.02 -15.60
N LEU A 560 1.98 -18.73 -15.31
CA LEU A 560 0.96 -19.09 -16.29
C LEU A 560 -0.22 -18.10 -16.19
N PHE A 561 -0.55 -17.44 -17.30
CA PHE A 561 -1.69 -16.52 -17.37
C PHE A 561 -2.88 -17.18 -18.07
N LEU A 562 -4.06 -17.02 -17.48
CA LEU A 562 -5.34 -17.46 -18.03
C LEU A 562 -6.17 -16.21 -18.30
N VAL A 563 -6.41 -15.91 -19.58
CA VAL A 563 -7.27 -14.79 -19.97
C VAL A 563 -8.72 -15.21 -19.75
N THR A 564 -9.25 -14.92 -18.57
CA THR A 564 -10.64 -15.25 -18.23
C THR A 564 -11.63 -14.30 -18.93
N THR A 565 -11.21 -13.06 -19.19
CA THR A 565 -12.04 -12.00 -19.77
C THR A 565 -11.18 -11.00 -20.54
N GLY A 566 -11.73 -10.39 -21.59
CA GLY A 566 -11.04 -9.39 -22.42
C GLY A 566 -10.24 -10.00 -23.58
N LYS A 567 -9.34 -9.21 -24.16
CA LYS A 567 -8.41 -9.63 -25.21
C LYS A 567 -7.00 -9.16 -24.84
N ALA A 568 -6.01 -10.00 -25.10
CA ALA A 568 -4.60 -9.65 -25.06
C ALA A 568 -4.00 -9.94 -26.43
N SER A 569 -3.09 -9.08 -26.90
CA SER A 569 -2.29 -9.34 -28.09
C SER A 569 -0.91 -9.82 -27.67
N ALA A 570 -0.40 -10.84 -28.37
CA ALA A 570 0.99 -11.27 -28.22
C ALA A 570 1.84 -10.58 -29.28
N MET A 571 3.02 -10.09 -28.89
CA MET A 571 4.02 -9.57 -29.82
C MET A 571 5.34 -10.32 -29.61
N ILE A 572 5.90 -10.84 -30.70
CA ILE A 572 7.19 -11.54 -30.71
C ILE A 572 8.12 -10.81 -31.67
N ASP A 573 9.25 -10.32 -31.14
CA ASP A 573 10.26 -9.55 -31.85
C ASP A 573 9.65 -8.39 -32.68
N GLY A 574 8.74 -7.63 -32.04
CA GLY A 574 8.07 -6.46 -32.62
C GLY A 574 6.92 -6.78 -33.57
N LYS A 575 6.59 -8.06 -33.81
CA LYS A 575 5.48 -8.47 -34.68
C LYS A 575 4.32 -9.03 -33.86
N VAL A 576 3.10 -8.57 -34.13
CA VAL A 576 1.89 -9.13 -33.54
C VAL A 576 1.71 -10.56 -34.05
N VAL A 577 1.50 -11.49 -33.11
CA VAL A 577 1.22 -12.90 -33.39
C VAL A 577 -0.25 -13.14 -33.07
N GLU A 578 -1.00 -13.64 -34.05
CA GLU A 578 -2.42 -14.01 -33.90
C GLU A 578 -2.62 -15.34 -33.18
#